data_AF-A0A8T0FM86-F1
#
_entry.id   AF-A0A8T0FM86-F1
#
_cell.length_a   1.000
_cell.length_b   1.000
_cell.length_c   1.000
_cell.angle_alpha   90.00
_cell.angle_beta   90.00
_cell.angle_gamma   90.00
#
_symmetry.space_group_name_H-M   'P 1'
#
loop_
_entity.id
_entity.type
_entity.pdbx_description
1 polymer ?
#
loop_
_entity_poly.entity_id
_entity_poly.type
_entity_poly.pdbx_seq_one_letter_code
_entity_poly.pdbx_strand_id
1 'polypeptide(L)'
;MNVKSPSIGLRENDKFKQPLSYMVNDEKVQFLDKFLNWLNKWEGMGCTTGGLSNETHAALKVTTNAITEIAVYCKEKFGLDFILPGKFQTDNLESRFGLYRQMSGGNYHISIRQLFETEKKIRIRSVLKLGISSKTFGQVLITNNNLQDFGDVDEESVVFSF
;
A
#
# COMPACT_ATOMS: atom_id res chain seq x y z
N MET A 1 -8.12 -6.97 -3.64
CA MET A 1 -6.68 -7.13 -3.28
C MET A 1 -5.93 -5.81 -3.17
N ASN A 2 -6.18 -4.80 -4.01
CA ASN A 2 -5.50 -3.50 -3.89
C ASN A 2 -6.40 -2.45 -3.22
N VAL A 3 -6.58 -2.56 -1.90
CA VAL A 3 -7.35 -1.58 -1.10
C VAL A 3 -6.41 -0.99 -0.05
N LYS A 4 -6.07 0.29 -0.21
CA LYS A 4 -5.07 1.01 0.61
C LYS A 4 -5.66 1.97 1.63
N SER A 5 -6.93 2.34 1.47
CA SER A 5 -7.64 3.23 2.38
C SER A 5 -9.07 2.75 2.59
N PRO A 6 -9.65 2.99 3.78
CA PRO A 6 -11.02 2.59 4.09
C PRO A 6 -12.09 3.40 3.34
N SER A 7 -11.77 4.63 2.94
CA SER A 7 -12.76 5.55 2.35
C SER A 7 -12.87 5.43 0.83
N ILE A 8 -11.93 4.77 0.14
CA ILE A 8 -11.91 4.67 -1.32
C ILE A 8 -13.18 4.00 -1.86
N GLY A 9 -13.60 2.87 -1.26
CA GLY A 9 -14.80 2.16 -1.69
C GLY A 9 -16.09 2.98 -1.50
N LEU A 10 -16.15 3.84 -0.48
CA LEU A 10 -17.28 4.77 -0.28
C LEU A 10 -17.28 5.90 -1.30
N ARG A 11 -16.11 6.50 -1.55
CA ARG A 11 -15.95 7.60 -2.51
C ARG A 11 -16.27 7.18 -3.95
N GLU A 12 -15.87 5.96 -4.32
CA GLU A 12 -16.05 5.44 -5.68
C GLU A 12 -17.34 4.61 -5.83
N ASN A 13 -18.15 4.47 -4.76
CA ASN A 13 -19.35 3.63 -4.72
C ASN A 13 -19.10 2.18 -5.22
N ASP A 14 -17.94 1.62 -4.86
CA ASP A 14 -17.53 0.27 -5.27
C ASP A 14 -17.33 -0.63 -4.05
N LYS A 15 -18.18 -1.65 -3.93
CA LYS A 15 -18.16 -2.63 -2.84
C LYS A 15 -16.87 -3.45 -2.80
N PHE A 16 -16.24 -3.73 -3.95
CA PHE A 16 -15.00 -4.52 -4.03
C PHE A 16 -13.75 -3.71 -3.68
N LYS A 17 -13.86 -2.38 -3.61
CA LYS A 17 -12.81 -1.46 -3.15
C LYS A 17 -12.94 -1.07 -1.67
N GLN A 18 -13.91 -1.68 -0.97
CA GLN A 18 -14.02 -1.52 0.48
C GLN A 18 -13.02 -2.43 1.21
N PRO A 19 -12.67 -2.10 2.46
CA PRO A 19 -11.84 -2.95 3.31
C PRO A 19 -12.38 -4.38 3.40
N LEU A 20 -11.47 -5.33 3.55
CA LEU A 20 -11.85 -6.72 3.71
C LEU A 20 -12.23 -6.93 5.18
N SER A 21 -13.52 -7.05 5.47
CA SER A 21 -13.99 -7.47 6.78
C SER A 21 -14.11 -8.98 6.79
N TYR A 22 -13.53 -9.66 7.78
CA TYR A 22 -13.70 -11.10 7.92
C TYR A 22 -15.03 -11.38 8.62
N MET A 23 -16.14 -11.21 7.87
CA MET A 23 -17.46 -11.68 8.28
C MET A 23 -17.78 -12.97 7.53
N VAL A 24 -18.42 -13.92 8.22
CA VAL A 24 -18.75 -15.27 7.68
C VAL A 24 -19.53 -15.21 6.36
N ASN A 25 -20.23 -14.09 6.10
CA ASN A 25 -21.01 -13.86 4.87
C ASN A 25 -20.48 -12.70 4.01
N ASP A 26 -19.22 -12.29 4.13
CA ASP A 26 -18.68 -11.26 3.25
C ASP A 26 -18.53 -11.80 1.81
N GLU A 27 -19.25 -11.19 0.87
CA GLU A 27 -19.19 -11.50 -0.57
C GLU A 27 -17.76 -11.48 -1.11
N LYS A 28 -16.89 -10.64 -0.56
CA LYS A 28 -15.47 -10.53 -0.96
C LYS A 28 -14.69 -11.77 -0.55
N VAL A 29 -14.92 -12.30 0.65
CA VAL A 29 -14.24 -13.52 1.14
C VAL A 29 -14.74 -14.73 0.33
N GLN A 30 -16.05 -14.82 0.09
CA GLN A 30 -16.62 -15.87 -0.76
C GLN A 30 -16.08 -15.82 -2.20
N PHE A 31 -15.87 -14.62 -2.74
CA PHE A 31 -15.23 -14.45 -4.05
C PHE A 31 -13.79 -14.99 -4.03
N LEU A 32 -12.99 -14.67 -3.01
CA LEU A 32 -11.60 -15.14 -2.91
C LEU A 32 -11.54 -16.67 -2.78
N ASP A 33 -12.44 -17.28 -2.02
CA ASP A 33 -12.52 -18.75 -1.91
C ASP A 33 -12.93 -19.41 -3.24
N LYS A 34 -13.94 -18.86 -3.94
CA LYS A 34 -14.32 -19.31 -5.29
C LYS A 34 -13.17 -19.15 -6.28
N PHE A 35 -12.43 -18.05 -6.20
CA PHE A 35 -11.28 -17.78 -7.04
C PHE A 35 -10.14 -18.76 -6.77
N LEU A 36 -9.84 -19.07 -5.50
CA LEU A 36 -8.86 -20.07 -5.12
C LEU A 36 -9.24 -21.47 -5.64
N ASN A 37 -10.51 -21.85 -5.49
CA ASN A 37 -11.04 -23.10 -6.04
C ASN A 37 -10.95 -23.16 -7.58
N TRP A 38 -11.18 -22.03 -8.25
CA TRP A 38 -10.99 -21.94 -9.69
C TRP A 38 -9.51 -22.09 -10.09
N LEU A 39 -8.58 -21.47 -9.37
CA LEU A 39 -7.13 -21.64 -9.61
C LEU A 39 -6.71 -23.11 -9.48
N ASN A 40 -7.17 -23.81 -8.44
CA ASN A 40 -6.88 -25.23 -8.25
C ASN A 40 -7.40 -26.10 -9.41
N LYS A 41 -8.60 -25.80 -9.91
CA LYS A 41 -9.15 -26.51 -11.09
C LYS A 41 -8.37 -26.19 -12.35
N TRP A 42 -7.94 -24.94 -12.51
CA TRP A 42 -7.19 -24.50 -13.68
C TRP A 42 -5.82 -25.18 -13.77
N GLU A 43 -5.12 -25.32 -12.63
CA GLU A 43 -3.88 -26.10 -12.51
C GLU A 43 -4.10 -27.57 -12.92
N GLY A 44 -5.20 -28.17 -12.48
CA GLY A 44 -5.56 -29.57 -12.79
C GLY A 44 -6.00 -29.83 -14.24
N MET A 45 -6.23 -28.81 -15.06
CA MET A 45 -6.64 -29.00 -16.47
C MET A 45 -5.48 -29.39 -17.41
N GLY A 46 -4.22 -29.26 -16.97
CA GLY A 46 -3.05 -29.68 -17.77
C GLY A 46 -2.89 -28.91 -19.08
N CYS A 47 -3.37 -27.66 -19.14
CA CYS A 47 -3.24 -26.82 -20.34
C CYS A 47 -1.77 -26.47 -20.60
N THR A 48 -1.26 -26.85 -21.78
CA THR A 48 0.12 -26.57 -22.19
C THR A 48 0.32 -25.17 -22.79
N THR A 49 -0.77 -24.48 -23.12
CA THR A 49 -0.78 -23.13 -23.68
C THR A 49 -1.91 -22.29 -23.05
N GLY A 50 -1.73 -20.97 -23.01
CA GLY A 50 -2.72 -20.04 -22.44
C GLY A 50 -2.79 -19.98 -20.91
N GLY A 51 -1.79 -20.53 -20.22
CA GLY A 51 -1.65 -20.51 -18.76
C GLY A 51 -0.73 -19.41 -18.21
N LEU A 52 -0.81 -19.16 -16.90
CA LEU A 52 0.26 -18.47 -16.18
C LEU A 52 1.51 -19.37 -16.09
N SER A 53 2.69 -18.78 -15.89
CA SER A 53 3.86 -19.59 -15.51
C SER A 53 3.60 -20.29 -14.18
N ASN A 54 4.25 -21.42 -13.95
CA ASN A 54 4.10 -22.20 -12.71
C ASN A 54 4.37 -21.34 -11.47
N GLU A 55 5.39 -20.48 -11.53
CA GLU A 55 5.78 -19.57 -10.46
C GLU A 55 4.69 -18.52 -10.21
N THR A 56 4.15 -17.94 -11.29
CA THR A 56 3.12 -16.90 -11.18
C THR A 56 1.80 -17.48 -10.66
N HIS A 57 1.43 -18.68 -11.11
CA HIS A 57 0.26 -19.40 -10.62
C HIS A 57 0.40 -19.73 -9.14
N ALA A 58 1.54 -20.32 -8.74
CA ALA A 58 1.82 -20.65 -7.34
C ALA A 58 1.81 -19.39 -6.45
N ALA A 59 2.44 -18.31 -6.90
CA ALA A 59 2.44 -17.04 -6.18
C ALA A 59 1.03 -16.47 -6.01
N LEU A 60 0.20 -16.52 -7.05
CA LEU A 60 -1.19 -16.04 -7.01
C LEU A 60 -2.05 -16.85 -6.03
N LYS A 61 -1.91 -18.19 -6.06
CA LYS A 61 -2.59 -19.12 -5.16
C LYS A 61 -2.21 -18.87 -3.70
N VAL A 62 -0.90 -18.80 -3.43
CA VAL A 62 -0.36 -18.52 -2.08
C VAL A 62 -0.80 -17.15 -1.59
N THR A 63 -0.70 -16.10 -2.41
CA THR A 63 -1.08 -14.74 -2.02
C THR A 63 -2.57 -14.64 -1.70
N THR A 64 -3.41 -15.29 -2.51
CA THR A 64 -4.88 -15.31 -2.29
C THR A 64 -5.21 -16.00 -0.96
N ASN A 65 -4.62 -17.18 -0.72
CA ASN A 65 -4.84 -17.94 0.50
C ASN A 65 -4.29 -17.22 1.75
N ALA A 66 -3.10 -16.64 1.66
CA ALA A 66 -2.48 -15.92 2.76
C ALA A 66 -3.31 -14.70 3.19
N ILE A 67 -3.88 -13.94 2.25
CA ILE A 67 -4.72 -12.78 2.58
C ILE A 67 -5.99 -13.20 3.32
N THR A 68 -6.62 -14.32 2.94
CA THR A 68 -7.78 -14.84 3.66
C THR A 68 -7.42 -15.32 5.07
N GLU A 69 -6.29 -16.04 5.22
CA GLU A 69 -5.82 -16.51 6.53
C GLU A 69 -5.41 -15.35 7.45
N ILE A 70 -4.71 -14.35 6.92
CA ILE A 70 -4.33 -13.14 7.67
C ILE A 70 -5.59 -12.41 8.14
N ALA A 71 -6.64 -12.32 7.32
CA ALA A 71 -7.88 -11.68 7.72
C ALA A 71 -8.53 -12.38 8.93
N VAL A 72 -8.53 -13.72 8.95
CA VAL A 72 -9.03 -14.53 10.08
C VAL A 72 -8.18 -14.26 11.32
N TYR A 73 -6.86 -14.38 11.16
CA TYR A 73 -5.91 -14.23 12.26
C TYR A 73 -5.97 -12.84 12.88
N CYS A 74 -6.04 -11.79 12.06
CA CYS A 74 -6.18 -10.40 12.52
C CYS A 74 -7.45 -10.19 13.35
N LYS A 75 -8.56 -10.81 12.96
CA LYS A 75 -9.81 -10.75 13.71
C LYS A 75 -9.71 -11.51 15.03
N GLU A 76 -9.23 -12.76 15.00
CA GLU A 76 -9.19 -13.62 16.18
C GLU A 76 -8.18 -13.17 17.24
N LYS A 77 -7.00 -12.67 16.82
CA LYS A 77 -5.92 -12.29 17.75
C LYS A 77 -5.93 -10.83 18.16
N PHE A 78 -6.29 -9.93 17.26
CA PHE A 78 -6.19 -8.48 17.49
C PHE A 78 -7.55 -7.79 17.58
N GLY A 79 -8.66 -8.50 17.33
CA GLY A 79 -10.00 -7.91 17.35
C GLY A 79 -10.22 -6.87 16.25
N LEU A 80 -9.47 -6.95 15.15
CA LEU A 80 -9.60 -6.00 14.03
C LEU A 80 -10.85 -6.33 13.20
N ASP A 81 -11.72 -5.34 13.01
CA ASP A 81 -12.96 -5.49 12.23
C ASP A 81 -12.71 -5.67 10.72
N PHE A 82 -11.61 -5.13 10.23
CA PHE A 82 -11.23 -5.20 8.83
C PHE A 82 -9.72 -5.15 8.63
N ILE A 83 -9.28 -5.62 7.48
CA ILE A 83 -7.91 -5.46 6.99
C ILE A 83 -7.90 -4.69 5.67
N LEU A 84 -6.77 -4.07 5.37
CA LEU A 84 -6.50 -3.37 4.11
C LEU A 84 -5.45 -4.18 3.33
N PRO A 85 -5.87 -5.08 2.41
CA PRO A 85 -4.94 -5.95 1.71
C PRO A 85 -3.85 -5.19 0.92
N GLY A 86 -4.12 -3.96 0.49
CA GLY A 86 -3.15 -3.12 -0.23
C GLY A 86 -1.99 -2.63 0.64
N LYS A 87 -2.08 -2.71 1.98
CA LYS A 87 -0.97 -2.35 2.88
C LYS A 87 0.11 -3.45 2.96
N PHE A 88 -0.18 -4.68 2.54
CA PHE A 88 0.80 -5.77 2.48
C PHE A 88 1.63 -5.78 1.18
N GLN A 89 1.33 -4.90 0.23
CA GLN A 89 2.02 -4.81 -1.05
C GLN A 89 3.31 -3.98 -0.95
N THR A 90 4.24 -4.21 -1.88
CA THR A 90 5.54 -3.51 -1.94
C THR A 90 5.49 -2.13 -2.62
N ASP A 91 4.32 -1.66 -3.03
CA ASP A 91 4.14 -0.37 -3.74
C ASP A 91 4.78 0.82 -3.01
N ASN A 92 4.72 0.85 -1.66
CA ASN A 92 5.34 1.92 -0.88
C ASN A 92 6.87 1.93 -1.01
N LEU A 93 7.47 0.73 -1.12
CA LEU A 93 8.89 0.57 -1.35
C LEU A 93 9.25 0.97 -2.79
N GLU A 94 8.43 0.61 -3.77
CA GLU A 94 8.61 1.03 -5.17
C GLU A 94 8.52 2.55 -5.35
N SER A 95 7.56 3.18 -4.66
CA SER A 95 7.42 4.63 -4.58
C SER A 95 8.69 5.28 -4.00
N ARG A 96 9.24 4.70 -2.93
CA ARG A 96 10.51 5.14 -2.33
C ARG A 96 11.68 5.02 -3.32
N PHE A 97 11.78 3.92 -4.06
CA PHE A 97 12.79 3.77 -5.12
C PHE A 97 12.60 4.77 -6.26
N GLY A 98 11.35 5.08 -6.62
CA GLY A 98 11.02 6.15 -7.57
C GLY A 98 11.57 7.51 -7.13
N LEU A 99 11.44 7.82 -5.83
CA LEU A 99 11.96 9.05 -5.25
C LEU A 99 13.49 9.14 -5.31
N TYR A 100 14.20 8.03 -5.04
CA TYR A 100 15.67 8.00 -5.19
C TYR A 100 16.12 8.27 -6.63
N ARG A 101 15.42 7.71 -7.62
CA ARG A 101 15.70 7.96 -9.04
C ARG A 101 15.43 9.42 -9.40
N GLN A 102 14.28 9.95 -9.00
CA GLN A 102 13.88 11.32 -9.32
C GLN A 102 14.86 12.36 -8.77
N MET A 103 15.29 12.20 -7.51
CA MET A 103 16.25 13.10 -6.88
C MET A 103 17.70 12.94 -7.38
N SER A 104 17.98 11.88 -8.14
CA SER A 104 19.26 11.66 -8.83
C SER A 104 19.21 12.09 -10.30
N GLY A 105 18.28 12.98 -10.67
CA GLY A 105 18.11 13.46 -12.05
C GLY A 105 17.32 12.51 -12.95
N GLY A 106 16.52 11.60 -12.39
CA GLY A 106 15.77 10.61 -13.16
C GLY A 106 16.61 9.43 -13.64
N ASN A 107 17.82 9.25 -13.12
CA ASN A 107 18.69 8.14 -13.49
C ASN A 107 18.21 6.83 -12.85
N TYR A 108 18.07 5.77 -13.67
CA TYR A 108 17.74 4.42 -13.21
C TYR A 108 18.92 3.72 -12.53
N HIS A 109 20.15 4.07 -12.90
CA HIS A 109 21.38 3.50 -12.35
C HIS A 109 21.98 4.44 -11.31
N ILE A 110 21.41 4.40 -10.10
CA ILE A 110 21.91 5.17 -8.96
C ILE A 110 23.07 4.46 -8.27
N SER A 111 24.13 5.20 -7.93
CA SER A 111 25.21 4.67 -7.09
C SER A 111 24.75 4.55 -5.63
N ILE A 112 25.37 3.63 -4.87
CA ILE A 112 25.12 3.48 -3.43
C ILE A 112 25.34 4.80 -2.68
N ARG A 113 26.35 5.58 -3.08
CA ARG A 113 26.60 6.91 -2.51
C ARG A 113 25.42 7.86 -2.72
N GLN A 114 24.91 7.95 -3.94
CA GLN A 114 23.73 8.78 -4.24
C GLN A 114 22.50 8.31 -3.46
N LEU A 115 22.32 7.00 -3.27
CA LEU A 115 21.24 6.46 -2.45
C LEU A 115 21.35 6.94 -0.98
N PHE A 116 22.53 6.91 -0.37
CA PHE A 116 22.71 7.43 0.99
C PHE A 116 22.51 8.95 1.08
N GLU A 117 23.01 9.70 0.11
CA GLU A 117 22.84 11.16 0.06
C GLU A 117 21.36 11.54 -0.10
N THR A 118 20.62 10.83 -0.95
CA THR A 118 19.18 11.02 -1.15
C THR A 118 18.37 10.62 0.07
N GLU A 119 18.70 9.50 0.70
CA GLU A 119 18.04 9.04 1.92
C GLU A 119 18.22 10.04 3.08
N LYS A 120 19.43 10.58 3.24
CA LYS A 120 19.69 11.65 4.22
C LYS A 120 18.82 12.88 3.95
N LYS A 121 18.68 13.29 2.68
CA LYS A 121 17.81 14.42 2.29
C LYS A 121 16.34 14.14 2.61
N ILE A 122 15.83 12.94 2.32
CA ILE A 122 14.43 12.59 2.61
C ILE A 122 14.18 12.56 4.12
N ARG A 123 15.10 11.99 4.90
CA ARG A 123 14.99 11.95 6.36
C ARG A 123 14.93 13.35 6.96
N ILE A 124 15.83 14.24 6.54
CA ILE A 124 15.85 15.65 7.01
C ILE A 124 14.53 16.34 6.63
N ARG A 125 14.03 16.12 5.41
CA ARG A 125 12.74 16.69 4.97
C ARG A 125 11.54 16.13 5.74
N SER A 126 11.58 14.87 6.17
CA SER A 126 10.51 14.27 6.98
C SER A 126 10.46 14.89 8.38
N VAL A 127 11.62 15.18 8.97
CA VAL A 127 11.71 15.78 10.32
C VAL A 127 11.43 17.29 10.30
N LEU A 128 11.98 18.00 9.31
CA LEU A 128 11.80 19.44 9.19
C LEU A 128 10.53 19.73 8.38
N LYS A 129 9.42 19.98 9.09
CA LYS A 129 8.22 20.59 8.50
C LYS A 129 8.58 22.01 8.06
N LEU A 130 9.05 22.16 6.82
CA LEU A 130 9.42 23.46 6.27
C LEU A 130 8.13 24.27 6.03
N GLY A 131 7.83 25.20 6.93
CA GLY A 131 6.81 26.21 6.77
C GLY A 131 7.44 27.55 6.37
N ILE A 132 7.00 28.15 5.28
CA ILE A 132 7.31 29.54 4.95
C ILE A 132 6.27 30.39 5.68
N SER A 133 6.69 31.15 6.68
CA SER A 133 5.83 32.16 7.31
C SER A 133 5.80 33.41 6.43
N SER A 134 4.63 33.70 5.85
CA SER A 134 4.39 34.89 5.05
C SER A 134 3.49 35.86 5.82
N LYS A 135 3.86 37.14 5.85
CA LYS A 135 3.06 38.19 6.51
C LYS A 135 1.71 38.44 5.81
N THR A 136 1.59 38.10 4.53
CA THR A 136 0.36 38.27 3.73
C THR A 136 -0.46 36.99 3.61
N PHE A 137 0.15 35.81 3.69
CA PHE A 137 -0.50 34.53 3.42
C PHE A 137 -0.52 33.55 4.61
N GLY A 138 0.00 33.94 5.78
CA GLY A 138 0.12 33.04 6.95
C GLY A 138 1.26 32.02 6.81
N GLN A 139 1.25 30.95 7.61
CA GLN A 139 2.19 29.83 7.48
C GLN A 139 1.82 28.98 6.25
N VAL A 140 2.67 29.00 5.24
CA VAL A 140 2.59 28.11 4.08
C VAL A 140 3.48 26.91 4.35
N LEU A 141 2.88 25.78 4.72
CA LEU A 141 3.60 24.50 4.81
C LEU A 141 4.02 24.05 3.40
N ILE A 142 5.31 23.81 3.20
CA ILE A 142 5.82 23.17 1.98
C ILE A 142 5.57 21.66 2.13
N THR A 143 4.34 21.22 1.94
CA THR A 143 4.01 19.81 1.77
C THR A 143 4.29 19.43 0.31
N ASN A 144 5.35 18.66 0.07
CA ASN A 144 5.57 18.07 -1.25
C ASN A 144 4.65 16.87 -1.41
N ASN A 145 3.63 17.00 -2.26
CA ASN A 145 2.68 15.95 -2.65
C ASN A 145 3.32 14.68 -3.27
N ASN A 146 4.64 14.64 -3.43
CA ASN A 146 5.41 13.50 -3.97
C ASN A 146 5.96 12.56 -2.89
N LEU A 147 5.86 12.93 -1.61
CA LEU A 147 5.97 11.98 -0.52
C LEU A 147 4.54 11.63 -0.15
N GLN A 148 4.00 10.55 -0.73
CA GLN A 148 2.79 9.94 -0.17
C GLN A 148 3.05 9.73 1.31
N ASP A 149 2.22 10.36 2.11
CA ASP A 149 2.28 10.41 3.56
C ASP A 149 2.52 9.00 4.10
N PHE A 150 3.66 8.81 4.78
CA PHE A 150 4.02 7.53 5.40
C PHE A 150 3.33 7.35 6.76
N GLY A 151 2.39 8.23 7.10
CA GLY A 151 1.45 8.06 8.19
C GLY A 151 0.17 8.80 7.83
N ASP A 152 -0.98 8.16 8.04
CA ASP A 152 -2.18 8.93 8.33
C ASP A 152 -1.89 9.65 9.66
N VAL A 153 -1.44 10.91 9.60
CA VAL A 153 -1.19 11.72 10.78
C VAL A 153 -2.53 12.34 11.16
N ASP A 154 -3.10 11.87 12.27
CA ASP A 154 -4.19 12.52 12.95
C ASP A 154 -3.87 14.01 13.14
N GLU A 155 -4.81 14.86 12.71
CA GLU A 155 -4.78 16.31 12.79
C GLU A 155 -4.77 16.79 14.26
N GLU A 156 -3.63 16.70 14.94
CA GLU A 156 -3.33 17.53 16.11
C GLU A 156 -1.90 18.07 15.99
N SER A 157 -1.79 19.20 15.30
CA SER A 157 -0.57 20.00 15.24
C SER A 157 -0.29 20.63 16.62
N VAL A 158 0.54 19.96 17.43
CA VAL A 158 1.18 20.62 18.57
C VAL A 158 2.15 21.68 18.04
N VAL A 159 1.72 22.93 18.12
CA VAL A 159 2.51 24.12 17.79
C VAL A 159 3.58 24.31 18.87
N PHE A 160 4.85 24.04 18.53
CA PHE A 160 5.96 24.55 19.32
C PHE A 160 6.36 25.92 18.81
N SER A 161 6.06 26.94 19.60
CA SER A 161 6.56 28.32 19.42
C SER A 161 7.96 28.45 20.03
N PHE A 162 8.92 28.90 19.22
CA PHE A 162 10.13 29.58 19.70
C PHE A 162 10.01 31.07 19.36
#